data_AF-A0A1V3Q0S2-F1
#
_entry.id   AF-A0A1V3Q0S2-F1
#
_cell.length_a   1.000
_cell.length_b   1.000
_cell.length_c   1.000
_cell.angle_alpha   90.00
_cell.angle_beta   90.00
_cell.angle_gamma   90.00
#
_symmetry.space_group_name_H-M   'P 1'
#
loop_
_entity.id
_entity.type
_entity.pdbx_description
1 polymer ?
#
loop_
_entity_poly.entity_id
_entity_poly.type
_entity_poly.pdbx_seq_one_letter_code
_entity_poly.pdbx_strand_id
1 'polypeptide(L)'
;MSASSVPSVMPGATLISERLPNALGWLAVSNGRLDVIRGGFDAGNGLVASFGIDRAIYVNGNLVTSTSVYIPDVSQITASQAVALAAATNTLNLVQNGVGNTFNPISLSSGIAATVIQNTLNNQAISSLTTLNVSVNSLNAFRLQNMVDALQTAQLQSLGH
;
A
#
# COMPACT_ATOMS: atom_id res chain seq x y z
N MET A 1 23.18 61.63 39.54
CA MET A 1 22.49 62.48 38.55
C MET A 1 22.39 61.70 37.25
N SER A 2 21.16 61.62 36.69
CA SER A 2 20.72 61.33 35.29
C SER A 2 21.78 61.16 34.19
N ALA A 3 21.57 60.42 33.08
CA ALA A 3 20.41 59.70 32.54
C ALA A 3 20.81 58.82 31.32
N SER A 4 19.98 57.79 31.05
CA SER A 4 19.44 57.30 29.76
C SER A 4 20.25 57.38 28.44
N SER A 5 20.43 56.23 27.77
CA SER A 5 19.84 55.99 26.43
C SER A 5 19.95 54.52 26.00
N VAL A 6 18.86 53.98 25.45
CA VAL A 6 18.72 52.70 24.73
C VAL A 6 18.42 53.05 23.26
N PRO A 7 19.00 52.33 22.27
CA PRO A 7 18.24 51.44 21.35
C PRO A 7 19.09 50.20 20.95
N SER A 8 18.67 49.12 20.29
CA SER A 8 17.41 48.49 19.89
C SER A 8 17.80 47.10 19.33
N VAL A 9 17.11 46.04 19.80
CA VAL A 9 16.57 44.88 19.06
C VAL A 9 17.26 44.45 17.74
N MET A 10 17.82 43.23 17.72
CA MET A 10 17.79 42.31 16.55
C MET A 10 17.50 40.85 16.97
N PRO A 11 16.23 40.42 16.90
CA PRO A 11 15.81 39.03 16.82
C PRO A 11 15.33 38.75 15.38
N GLY A 12 15.83 37.69 14.75
CA GLY A 12 15.27 37.27 13.46
C GLY A 12 16.22 36.47 12.59
N ALA A 13 16.38 35.19 12.89
CA ALA A 13 16.70 34.18 11.88
C ALA A 13 15.62 33.10 11.91
N THR A 14 14.37 33.52 11.72
CA THR A 14 13.32 32.60 11.26
C THR A 14 13.70 32.24 9.84
N LEU A 15 14.11 30.99 9.61
CA LEU A 15 14.17 30.43 8.26
C LEU A 15 12.73 30.39 7.74
N ILE A 16 12.30 31.50 7.15
CA ILE A 16 11.15 31.51 6.25
C ILE A 16 11.50 30.53 5.14
N SER A 17 10.90 29.35 5.18
CA SER A 17 10.79 28.51 3.99
C SER A 17 9.91 29.31 3.03
N GLU A 18 10.54 30.18 2.24
CA GLU A 18 9.94 30.82 1.08
C GLU A 18 9.52 29.69 0.16
N ARG A 19 8.27 29.25 0.34
CA ARG A 19 7.54 28.49 -0.66
C ARG A 19 7.52 29.36 -1.90
N LEU A 20 8.43 29.07 -2.82
CA LEU A 20 8.50 29.70 -4.13
C LEU A 20 7.08 29.69 -4.71
N PRO A 21 6.52 30.85 -5.09
CA PRO A 21 5.23 30.88 -5.75
C PRO A 21 5.39 30.10 -7.06
N ASN A 22 4.62 29.03 -7.23
CA ASN A 22 4.60 28.23 -8.45
C ASN A 22 4.41 29.17 -9.67
N ALA A 23 5.50 29.50 -10.36
CA ALA A 23 5.57 30.49 -11.45
C ALA A 23 5.02 29.98 -12.79
N LEU A 24 4.29 28.87 -12.75
CA LEU A 24 3.39 28.41 -13.80
C LEU A 24 2.10 28.12 -13.03
N GLY A 25 0.99 28.74 -13.41
CA GLY A 25 -0.29 28.82 -12.67
C GLY A 25 -1.04 27.49 -12.42
N TRP A 26 -0.32 26.47 -11.96
CA TRP A 26 -0.83 25.17 -11.58
C TRP A 26 -1.18 25.27 -10.09
N LEU A 27 -2.42 25.68 -9.83
CA LEU A 27 -2.99 25.62 -8.48
C LEU A 27 -3.10 24.15 -8.08
N ALA A 28 -2.42 23.76 -7.00
CA ALA A 28 -2.52 22.41 -6.48
C ALA A 28 -3.99 22.09 -6.15
N VAL A 29 -4.56 21.11 -6.84
CA VAL A 29 -5.91 20.62 -6.58
C VAL A 29 -5.90 19.90 -5.23
N SER A 30 -6.93 20.12 -4.40
CA SER A 30 -7.03 19.43 -3.12
C SER A 30 -7.09 17.92 -3.31
N ASN A 31 -6.54 17.16 -2.35
CA ASN A 31 -6.56 15.69 -2.39
C ASN A 31 -8.00 15.17 -2.59
N GLY A 32 -8.98 15.69 -1.84
CA GLY A 32 -10.38 15.29 -2.00
C GLY A 32 -10.96 15.55 -3.41
N ARG A 33 -10.54 16.61 -4.10
CA ARG A 33 -10.98 16.86 -5.48
C ARG A 33 -10.24 15.99 -6.49
N LEU A 34 -8.96 15.70 -6.26
CA LEU A 34 -8.23 14.69 -7.04
C LEU A 34 -8.84 13.31 -6.84
N ASP A 35 -9.28 12.96 -5.64
CA ASP A 35 -9.94 11.70 -5.35
C ASP A 35 -11.24 11.59 -6.13
N VAL A 36 -12.14 12.58 -6.05
CA VAL A 36 -13.39 12.59 -6.83
C VAL A 36 -13.16 12.45 -8.34
N ILE A 37 -12.19 13.19 -8.89
CA ILE A 37 -11.88 13.13 -10.33
C ILE A 37 -11.24 11.79 -10.74
N ARG A 38 -10.43 11.18 -9.85
CA ARG A 38 -9.83 9.85 -10.04
C ARG A 38 -10.81 8.71 -9.76
N GLY A 39 -12.09 9.01 -9.52
CA GLY A 39 -13.09 8.00 -9.17
C GLY A 39 -12.89 7.45 -7.76
N GLY A 40 -12.66 8.34 -6.80
CA GLY A 40 -12.22 8.05 -5.43
C GLY A 40 -12.96 6.89 -4.80
N PHE A 41 -12.22 6.09 -4.04
CA PHE A 41 -12.76 4.95 -3.30
C PHE A 41 -13.67 5.48 -2.17
N ASP A 42 -14.95 5.72 -2.47
CA ASP A 42 -15.98 5.97 -1.46
C ASP A 42 -16.29 4.63 -0.78
N ALA A 43 -15.65 4.39 0.36
CA ALA A 43 -15.94 3.26 1.24
C ALA A 43 -17.12 3.57 2.20
N GLY A 44 -18.04 4.47 1.84
CA GLY A 44 -19.22 4.81 2.63
C GLY A 44 -20.32 3.76 2.48
N ASN A 45 -20.21 2.68 3.27
CA ASN A 45 -21.03 1.44 3.28
C ASN A 45 -20.81 0.49 2.08
N GLY A 46 -19.90 0.79 1.16
CA GLY A 46 -19.99 0.36 -0.25
C GLY A 46 -18.91 -0.59 -0.80
N LEU A 47 -17.81 -0.85 -0.11
CA LEU A 47 -16.86 -1.92 -0.48
C LEU A 47 -16.08 -2.33 0.77
N VAL A 48 -16.56 -3.35 1.47
CA VAL A 48 -15.76 -4.01 2.50
C VAL A 48 -14.87 -5.02 1.79
N ALA A 49 -13.55 -4.85 1.93
CA ALA A 49 -12.59 -5.83 1.44
C ALA A 49 -11.76 -6.37 2.60
N SER A 50 -11.58 -7.69 2.62
CA SER A 50 -10.58 -8.32 3.48
C SER A 50 -9.41 -8.79 2.63
N PHE A 51 -8.21 -8.74 3.22
CA PHE A 51 -6.98 -9.13 2.57
C PHE A 51 -6.16 -10.01 3.50
N GLY A 52 -5.75 -11.17 3.02
CA GLY A 52 -4.82 -12.06 3.67
C GLY A 52 -3.73 -12.51 2.73
N ILE A 53 -2.53 -12.71 3.26
CA ILE A 53 -1.41 -13.31 2.55
C ILE A 53 -0.77 -14.36 3.44
N ASP A 54 -0.61 -15.56 2.90
CA ASP A 54 0.13 -16.66 3.51
C ASP A 54 1.25 -17.06 2.56
N ARG A 55 2.50 -16.93 3.01
CA ARG A 55 3.67 -17.44 2.31
C ARG A 55 4.29 -18.56 3.11
N ALA A 56 4.62 -19.65 2.44
CA ALA A 56 5.29 -20.78 3.03
C ALA A 56 6.35 -21.33 2.06
N ILE A 57 7.50 -21.71 2.59
CA ILE A 57 8.55 -22.39 1.84
C ILE A 57 8.77 -23.75 2.47
N TYR A 58 8.66 -24.78 1.66
CA TYR A 58 8.87 -26.16 2.06
C TYR A 58 10.13 -26.71 1.39
N VAL A 59 10.91 -27.49 2.13
CA VAL A 59 12.02 -28.28 1.62
C VAL A 59 11.76 -29.73 2.02
N ASN A 60 11.62 -30.62 1.03
CA ASN A 60 11.26 -32.03 1.19
C ASN A 60 9.97 -32.23 2.02
N GLY A 61 8.99 -31.33 1.86
CA GLY A 61 7.74 -31.35 2.61
C GLY A 61 7.80 -30.73 4.00
N ASN A 62 8.98 -30.33 4.49
CA ASN A 62 9.12 -29.64 5.78
C ASN A 62 9.06 -28.13 5.60
N LEU A 63 8.28 -27.44 6.45
CA LEU A 63 8.17 -25.98 6.45
C LEU A 63 9.46 -25.34 6.96
N VAL A 64 10.14 -24.58 6.12
CA VAL A 64 11.40 -23.89 6.45
C VAL A 64 11.18 -22.44 6.86
N THR A 65 10.25 -21.74 6.20
CA THR A 65 9.88 -20.37 6.57
C THR A 65 8.44 -20.11 6.19
N SER A 66 7.77 -19.28 6.99
CA SER A 66 6.39 -18.88 6.76
C SER A 66 6.17 -17.42 7.16
N THR A 67 5.25 -16.76 6.47
CA THR A 67 4.81 -15.40 6.79
C THR A 67 3.33 -15.31 6.52
N SER A 68 2.55 -14.90 7.53
CA SER A 68 1.10 -14.75 7.42
C SER A 68 0.68 -13.38 7.91
N VAL A 69 -0.17 -12.70 7.14
CA VAL A 69 -0.78 -11.42 7.50
C VAL A 69 -2.25 -11.45 7.11
N TYR A 70 -3.12 -11.00 8.01
CA TYR A 70 -4.55 -10.89 7.76
C TYR A 70 -5.06 -9.50 8.15
N ILE A 71 -5.85 -8.92 7.24
CA ILE A 71 -6.47 -7.61 7.33
C ILE A 71 -7.98 -7.84 7.16
N PRO A 72 -8.76 -7.77 8.25
CA PRO A 72 -10.19 -8.03 8.21
C PRO A 72 -10.96 -7.02 7.37
N ASP A 73 -10.55 -5.75 7.42
CA ASP A 73 -11.14 -4.66 6.67
C ASP A 73 -10.02 -3.71 6.23
N VAL A 74 -9.78 -3.63 4.92
CA VAL A 74 -8.74 -2.76 4.36
C VAL A 74 -9.03 -1.27 4.57
N SER A 75 -10.29 -0.90 4.78
CA SER A 75 -10.69 0.50 5.05
C SER A 75 -10.36 0.94 6.48
N GLN A 76 -10.14 -0.02 7.38
CA GLN A 76 -9.86 0.19 8.80
C GLN A 76 -8.54 -0.46 9.23
N ILE A 77 -7.52 -0.42 8.35
CA ILE A 77 -6.18 -0.92 8.67
C ILE A 77 -5.62 -0.19 9.89
N THR A 78 -5.16 -0.96 10.87
CA THR A 78 -4.40 -0.42 12.01
C THR A 78 -2.93 -0.19 11.62
N ALA A 79 -2.24 0.69 12.34
CA ALA A 79 -0.80 0.90 12.14
C ALA A 79 0.01 -0.40 12.30
N SER A 80 -0.36 -1.26 13.26
CA SER A 80 0.32 -2.55 13.44
C SER A 80 0.09 -3.51 12.28
N GLN A 81 -1.13 -3.55 11.72
CA GLN A 81 -1.45 -4.34 10.53
C GLN A 81 -0.71 -3.82 9.30
N ALA A 82 -0.63 -2.50 9.12
CA ALA A 82 0.14 -1.89 8.03
C ALA A 82 1.63 -2.24 8.10
N VAL A 83 2.22 -2.19 9.31
CA VAL A 83 3.62 -2.59 9.54
C VAL A 83 3.81 -4.08 9.28
N ALA A 84 2.91 -4.94 9.76
CA ALA A 84 2.99 -6.38 9.51
C ALA A 84 2.86 -6.71 8.01
N LEU A 85 1.96 -6.04 7.30
CA LEU A 85 1.82 -6.17 5.85
C LEU A 85 3.06 -5.68 5.13
N ALA A 86 3.61 -4.52 5.51
CA ALA A 86 4.84 -3.98 4.93
C ALA A 86 6.01 -4.94 5.17
N ALA A 87 6.13 -5.54 6.36
CA ALA A 87 7.12 -6.56 6.62
C ALA A 87 6.88 -7.81 5.74
N ALA A 88 5.65 -8.30 5.63
CA ALA A 88 5.37 -9.43 4.74
C ALA A 88 5.64 -9.11 3.28
N THR A 89 5.49 -7.86 2.83
CA THR A 89 5.57 -7.47 1.42
C THR A 89 6.85 -6.79 1.00
N ASN A 90 7.72 -6.33 1.90
CA ASN A 90 8.98 -5.64 1.59
C ASN A 90 10.22 -6.32 2.18
N THR A 91 10.06 -7.47 2.83
CA THR A 91 11.21 -8.17 3.42
C THR A 91 11.83 -9.13 2.42
N LEU A 92 13.16 -9.13 2.37
CA LEU A 92 13.94 -10.17 1.72
C LEU A 92 13.89 -11.43 2.58
N ASN A 93 13.34 -12.52 2.03
CA ASN A 93 13.31 -13.81 2.70
C ASN A 93 14.40 -14.71 2.12
N LEU A 94 15.45 -14.98 2.89
CA LEU A 94 16.56 -15.82 2.46
C LEU A 94 16.44 -17.23 3.06
N VAL A 95 16.41 -18.24 2.21
CA VAL A 95 16.50 -19.65 2.60
C VAL A 95 17.79 -20.23 2.05
N GLN A 96 18.60 -20.85 2.91
CA GLN A 96 19.84 -21.52 2.52
C GLN A 96 19.77 -22.99 2.92
N ASN A 97 19.73 -23.87 1.92
CA ASN A 97 19.72 -25.32 2.09
C ASN A 97 21.07 -25.91 1.68
N GLY A 98 21.80 -26.48 2.64
CA GLY A 98 23.15 -27.01 2.45
C GLY A 98 24.28 -26.06 2.83
N VAL A 99 25.51 -26.60 2.83
CA VAL A 99 26.74 -25.86 3.17
C VAL A 99 27.24 -25.03 1.98
N GLY A 100 27.99 -23.96 2.26
CA GLY A 100 28.62 -23.13 1.22
C GLY A 100 27.69 -22.15 0.51
N ASN A 101 26.44 -22.00 0.97
CA ASN A 101 25.55 -20.95 0.47
C ASN A 101 26.07 -19.57 0.89
N THR A 102 26.25 -18.65 -0.06
CA THR A 102 26.68 -17.27 0.20
C THR A 102 25.67 -16.29 -0.38
N PHE A 103 25.10 -15.41 0.43
CA PHE A 103 24.16 -14.39 -0.01
C PHE A 103 24.73 -12.99 0.20
N ASN A 104 24.78 -12.19 -0.86
CA ASN A 104 25.16 -10.79 -0.78
C ASN A 104 23.94 -9.89 -1.08
N PRO A 105 23.34 -9.26 -0.06
CA PRO A 105 22.15 -8.43 -0.24
C PRO A 105 22.41 -7.15 -1.05
N ILE A 106 23.67 -6.71 -1.21
CA ILE A 106 24.05 -5.49 -1.95
C ILE A 106 23.68 -5.59 -3.44
N SER A 107 23.57 -6.81 -3.98
CA SER A 107 23.17 -7.05 -5.37
C SER A 107 21.67 -6.84 -5.63
N LEU A 108 20.86 -6.78 -4.57
CA LEU A 108 19.43 -6.53 -4.65
C LEU A 108 19.20 -5.05 -4.41
N SER A 109 18.50 -4.37 -5.33
CA SER A 109 18.16 -2.97 -5.13
C SER A 109 17.31 -2.82 -3.88
N SER A 110 17.63 -1.81 -3.07
CA SER A 110 16.87 -1.47 -1.86
C SER A 110 15.39 -1.31 -2.19
N GLY A 111 14.54 -2.08 -1.51
CA GLY A 111 13.08 -2.07 -1.71
C GLY A 111 12.53 -3.22 -2.55
N ILE A 112 13.37 -4.11 -3.10
CA ILE A 112 12.85 -5.35 -3.68
C ILE A 112 12.43 -6.31 -2.56
N ALA A 113 11.16 -6.69 -2.58
CA ALA A 113 10.67 -7.85 -1.87
C ALA A 113 10.93 -9.10 -2.70
N ALA A 114 11.83 -9.94 -2.22
CA ALA A 114 12.17 -11.18 -2.90
C ALA A 114 12.34 -12.31 -1.90
N THR A 115 11.96 -13.50 -2.35
CA THR A 115 12.37 -14.75 -1.71
C THR A 115 13.57 -15.28 -2.47
N VAL A 116 14.72 -15.40 -1.81
CA VAL A 116 15.93 -15.96 -2.38
C VAL A 116 16.16 -17.32 -1.72
N ILE A 117 16.16 -18.37 -2.52
CA ILE A 117 16.45 -19.73 -2.06
C ILE A 117 17.77 -20.17 -2.68
N GLN A 118 18.74 -20.48 -1.83
CA GLN A 118 20.02 -21.03 -2.23
C GLN A 118 20.07 -22.49 -1.79
N ASN A 119 20.41 -23.37 -2.73
CA ASN A 119 20.42 -24.79 -2.48
C ASN A 119 21.66 -25.41 -3.12
N THR A 120 22.53 -26.01 -2.29
CA THR A 120 23.76 -26.68 -2.73
C THR A 120 23.65 -28.21 -2.69
N LEU A 121 22.51 -28.75 -2.24
CA LEU A 121 22.27 -30.19 -2.13
C LEU A 121 21.52 -30.73 -3.36
N ASN A 122 21.81 -31.96 -3.76
CA ASN A 122 21.10 -32.63 -4.84
C ASN A 122 19.73 -33.17 -4.37
N ASN A 123 18.80 -33.33 -5.32
CA ASN A 123 17.51 -34.01 -5.11
C ASN A 123 16.63 -33.41 -4.01
N GLN A 124 16.64 -32.08 -3.88
CA GLN A 124 15.81 -31.36 -2.92
C GLN A 124 14.51 -30.92 -3.58
N ALA A 125 13.37 -31.28 -2.99
CA ALA A 125 12.07 -30.79 -3.42
C ALA A 125 11.78 -29.47 -2.69
N ILE A 126 11.86 -28.35 -3.41
CA ILE A 126 11.66 -27.02 -2.86
C ILE A 126 10.35 -26.46 -3.42
N SER A 127 9.43 -26.11 -2.53
CA SER A 127 8.13 -25.52 -2.91
C SER A 127 7.98 -24.17 -2.22
N SER A 128 7.74 -23.10 -2.99
CA SER A 128 7.34 -21.81 -2.48
C SER A 128 5.87 -21.58 -2.82
N LEU A 129 5.04 -21.45 -1.79
CA LEU A 129 3.61 -21.23 -1.94
C LEU A 129 3.26 -19.86 -1.37
N THR A 130 2.63 -19.02 -2.21
CA THR A 130 2.02 -17.76 -1.78
C THR A 130 0.53 -17.85 -2.07
N THR A 131 -0.27 -17.81 -1.01
CA THR A 131 -1.73 -17.78 -1.08
C THR A 131 -2.20 -16.36 -0.76
N LEU A 132 -3.04 -15.82 -1.63
CA LEU A 132 -3.71 -14.54 -1.44
C LEU A 132 -5.19 -14.81 -1.18
N ASN A 133 -5.66 -14.39 -0.01
CA ASN A 133 -7.05 -14.49 0.38
C ASN A 133 -7.68 -13.10 0.28
N VAL A 134 -8.51 -12.86 -0.74
CA VAL A 134 -9.14 -11.56 -0.95
C VAL A 134 -10.65 -11.74 -1.03
N SER A 135 -11.39 -11.03 -0.20
CA SER A 135 -12.84 -10.97 -0.26
C SER A 135 -13.28 -9.53 -0.51
N VAL A 136 -14.29 -9.34 -1.36
CA VAL A 136 -14.90 -8.05 -1.64
C VAL A 136 -16.41 -8.19 -1.68
N ASN A 137 -17.13 -7.17 -1.19
CA ASN A 137 -18.59 -7.05 -1.33
C ASN A 137 -19.01 -6.68 -2.77
N SER A 138 -18.65 -7.47 -3.78
CA SER A 138 -18.94 -7.16 -5.19
C SER A 138 -20.43 -7.30 -5.57
N LEU A 139 -21.21 -8.05 -4.80
CA LEU A 139 -22.64 -8.28 -5.06
C LEU A 139 -23.48 -7.01 -4.97
N ASN A 140 -23.16 -6.11 -4.04
CA ASN A 140 -23.90 -4.86 -3.89
C ASN A 140 -23.56 -3.88 -5.02
N ALA A 141 -22.29 -3.83 -5.43
CA ALA A 141 -21.84 -3.07 -6.59
C ALA A 141 -22.50 -3.54 -7.90
N PHE A 142 -22.60 -4.86 -8.11
CA PHE A 142 -23.29 -5.43 -9.27
C PHE A 142 -24.78 -5.06 -9.30
N ARG A 143 -25.49 -5.13 -8.17
CA ARG A 143 -26.91 -4.75 -8.09
C ARG A 143 -27.13 -3.28 -8.44
N LEU A 144 -26.22 -2.41 -7.99
CA LEU A 144 -26.28 -0.98 -8.29
C LEU A 144 -26.06 -0.71 -9.78
N GLN A 145 -25.10 -1.38 -10.42
CA GLN A 145 -24.86 -1.25 -11.85
C GLN A 145 -26.08 -1.66 -12.69
N ASN A 146 -26.66 -2.83 -12.37
CA ASN A 146 -27.86 -3.32 -13.07
C ASN A 146 -29.05 -2.35 -12.91
N MET A 147 -29.18 -1.68 -11.77
CA MET A 147 -30.23 -0.68 -11.55
C MET A 147 -29.99 0.59 -12.36
N VAL A 148 -28.74 1.07 -12.45
CA VAL A 148 -28.37 2.21 -13.30
C VAL A 148 -28.65 1.91 -14.77
N ASP A 149 -28.27 0.72 -15.25
CA ASP A 149 -28.53 0.27 -16.63
C ASP A 149 -30.04 0.21 -16.91
N ALA A 150 -30.84 -0.27 -15.95
CA ALA A 150 -32.29 -0.30 -16.05
C ALA A 150 -32.91 1.13 -16.09
N LEU A 151 -32.42 2.05 -15.27
CA LEU A 151 -32.88 3.45 -15.27
C LEU A 151 -32.51 4.19 -16.56
N GLN A 152 -31.30 3.98 -17.08
CA GLN A 152 -30.86 4.55 -18.36
C GLN A 152 -31.70 4.01 -19.52
N THR A 153 -31.97 2.70 -19.53
CA THR A 153 -32.84 2.08 -20.55
C THR A 153 -34.26 2.64 -20.49
N ALA A 154 -34.81 2.82 -19.29
CA ALA A 154 -36.14 3.42 -19.10
C ALA A 154 -36.20 4.89 -19.54
N GLN A 155 -35.15 5.68 -19.29
CA GLN A 155 -35.06 7.07 -19.75
C GLN A 155 -34.94 7.16 -21.28
N LEU A 156 -34.15 6.28 -21.90
CA LEU A 156 -34.03 6.22 -23.36
C LEU A 156 -35.33 5.77 -24.04
N GLN A 157 -36.07 4.85 -23.43
CA GLN A 157 -37.40 4.42 -23.92
C GLN A 157 -38.49 5.49 -23.69
N SER A 158 -38.39 6.27 -22.61
CA SER A 158 -39.30 7.37 -22.29
C SER A 158 -39.23 8.53 -23.29
N LEU A 159 -38.04 8.81 -23.85
CA LEU A 159 -37.83 9.86 -24.86
C LEU A 159 -38.17 9.41 -26.30
N GLY A 160 -38.51 8.13 -26.48
CA GLY A 160 -38.87 7.54 -27.77
C GLY A 160 -40.37 7.55 -28.10
N HIS A 161 -41.19 8.17 -27.25
CA HIS A 161 -42.64 8.38 -27.43
C HIS A 161 -42.99 9.87 -27.27
#